data_AF-A0A8H5P5W1-F1
#
_entry.id   AF-A0A8H5P5W1-F1
#
_cell.length_a   1.000
_cell.length_b   1.000
_cell.length_c   1.000
_cell.angle_alpha   90.00
_cell.angle_beta   90.00
_cell.angle_gamma   90.00
#
_symmetry.space_group_name_H-M   'P 1'
#
loop_
_entity.id
_entity.type
_entity.pdbx_description
1 polymer ?
#
loop_
_entity_poly.entity_id
_entity_poly.type
_entity_poly.pdbx_seq_one_letter_code
_entity_poly.pdbx_strand_id
1 'polypeptide(L)'
;MQAVKLNTSEGVDPGKTYNLAVHHYSKSVLGLRNALEKFDQEPSARHRILWTTHLLGLFEANFWQLMTDETGEGWIQHLVHGTSKALVAAGPTSCQSGHGQRFFTEIRIFEVCRAIIFNEPTFLAKADWRCLTRKMRAKEQGDSDPLDELLDLIISCSTLRVRAISLLYHSDADSFDVTKHLDEAFAVAQEGFRLRQSLVDWEAKDQPPKQKPVENTSGSFSALTRAFFAATSIYLSGVFDYEIPYWQDNGIVAPNLSEEEIQMHVVNILTHTNTVLCTVLAELAAGLYHAESTGG
;
A
#
# COMPACT_ATOMS: atom_id res chain seq x y z
N MET A 1 -25.71 -9.54 12.71
CA MET A 1 -26.97 -8.78 12.55
C MET A 1 -27.38 -8.20 13.91
N GLN A 2 -26.65 -7.18 14.41
CA GLN A 2 -26.94 -6.55 15.71
C GLN A 2 -26.32 -5.14 15.83
N ALA A 3 -26.56 -4.28 14.83
CA ALA A 3 -26.10 -2.89 14.82
C ALA A 3 -27.26 -1.88 14.93
N VAL A 4 -28.31 -2.20 15.69
CA VAL A 4 -29.55 -1.37 15.74
C VAL A 4 -29.97 -0.97 17.17
N LYS A 5 -29.12 -1.11 18.20
CA LYS A 5 -29.54 -0.79 19.58
C LYS A 5 -28.58 0.09 20.37
N LEU A 6 -28.09 1.16 19.76
CA LEU A 6 -27.58 2.33 20.49
C LEU A 6 -28.02 3.60 19.74
N ASN A 7 -29.28 3.98 19.93
CA ASN A 7 -29.83 5.26 19.46
C ASN A 7 -30.90 5.72 20.44
N THR A 8 -30.51 6.12 21.65
CA THR A 8 -31.39 6.91 22.54
C THR A 8 -30.57 7.72 23.54
N SER A 9 -30.04 8.86 23.10
CA SER A 9 -30.25 10.16 23.76
C SER A 9 -29.58 11.25 22.89
N GLU A 10 -30.34 12.29 22.54
CA GLU A 10 -30.04 13.34 21.54
C GLU A 10 -30.23 12.90 20.07
N GLY A 11 -31.50 12.91 19.66
CA GLY A 11 -31.92 12.55 18.30
C GLY A 11 -31.51 13.60 17.27
N VAL A 12 -30.33 13.42 16.68
CA VAL A 12 -30.04 14.02 15.38
C VAL A 12 -30.76 13.19 14.32
N ASP A 13 -31.71 13.81 13.62
CA ASP A 13 -32.43 13.20 12.50
C ASP A 13 -31.41 12.65 11.47
N PRO A 14 -31.34 11.32 11.27
CA PRO A 14 -30.37 10.71 10.36
C PRO A 14 -30.42 11.30 8.95
N GLY A 15 -31.60 11.73 8.49
CA GLY A 15 -31.78 12.38 7.19
C GLY A 15 -31.15 13.78 7.14
N LYS A 16 -31.16 14.53 8.24
CA LYS A 16 -30.48 15.84 8.33
C LYS A 16 -28.97 15.69 8.41
N THR A 17 -28.48 14.74 9.20
CA THR A 17 -27.04 14.43 9.27
C THR A 17 -26.49 14.00 7.92
N TYR A 18 -27.24 13.15 7.21
CA TYR A 18 -26.90 12.69 5.87
C TYR A 18 -26.81 13.85 4.87
N ASN A 19 -27.85 14.70 4.79
CA ASN A 19 -27.86 15.84 3.88
C ASN A 19 -26.73 16.84 4.19
N LEU A 20 -26.43 17.04 5.48
CA LEU A 20 -25.32 17.88 5.91
C LEU A 20 -23.97 17.30 5.48
N ALA A 21 -23.76 15.98 5.66
CA ALA A 21 -22.54 15.30 5.23
C ALA A 21 -22.33 15.39 3.71
N VAL A 22 -23.38 15.09 2.92
CA VAL A 22 -23.33 15.19 1.45
C VAL A 22 -23.06 16.64 1.00
N HIS A 23 -23.65 17.63 1.67
CA HIS A 23 -23.41 19.04 1.38
C HIS A 23 -21.94 19.43 1.61
N HIS A 24 -21.36 19.06 2.75
CA HIS A 24 -19.95 19.35 3.07
C HIS A 24 -18.98 18.60 2.16
N TYR A 25 -19.29 17.35 1.82
CA TYR A 25 -18.51 16.57 0.86
C TYR A 25 -18.52 17.23 -0.53
N SER A 26 -19.70 17.58 -1.06
CA SER A 26 -19.83 18.28 -2.34
C SER A 26 -19.06 19.60 -2.37
N LYS A 27 -19.16 20.40 -1.30
CA LYS A 27 -18.39 21.66 -1.16
C LYS A 27 -16.88 21.40 -1.16
N SER A 28 -16.43 20.32 -0.52
CA SER A 28 -15.02 19.94 -0.45
C SER A 28 -14.48 19.48 -1.82
N VAL A 29 -15.26 18.70 -2.57
CA VAL A 29 -14.93 18.30 -3.95
C VAL A 29 -14.86 19.51 -4.87
N LEU A 30 -15.81 20.45 -4.78
CA LEU A 30 -15.77 21.69 -5.56
C LEU A 30 -14.55 22.55 -5.20
N GLY A 31 -14.24 22.65 -3.90
CA GLY A 31 -13.03 23.32 -3.41
C GLY A 31 -11.74 22.70 -3.95
N LEU A 32 -11.66 21.37 -3.96
CA LEU A 32 -10.53 20.62 -4.51
C LEU A 32 -10.37 20.91 -6.01
N ARG A 33 -11.46 20.87 -6.78
CA ARG A 33 -11.45 21.19 -8.21
C ARG A 33 -10.90 22.59 -8.48
N ASN A 34 -11.39 23.59 -7.74
CA ASN A 34 -10.91 24.98 -7.86
C ASN A 34 -9.43 25.12 -7.46
N ALA A 35 -8.95 24.31 -6.50
CA ALA A 35 -7.55 24.31 -6.10
C ALA A 35 -6.65 23.67 -7.18
N LEU A 36 -7.11 22.60 -7.83
CA LEU A 36 -6.40 21.96 -8.95
C LEU A 36 -6.17 22.90 -10.13
N GLU A 37 -7.11 23.80 -10.43
CA GLU A 37 -6.93 24.83 -11.47
C GLU A 37 -5.77 25.81 -11.17
N LYS A 38 -5.33 25.88 -9.91
CA LYS A 38 -4.24 26.76 -9.45
C LYS A 38 -3.00 25.98 -9.00
N PHE A 39 -2.93 24.69 -9.32
CA PHE A 39 -1.90 23.76 -8.81
C PHE A 39 -0.45 24.23 -9.06
N ASP A 40 -0.21 24.86 -10.22
CA ASP A 40 1.13 25.33 -10.61
C ASP A 40 1.53 26.66 -9.97
N GLN A 41 0.58 27.41 -9.41
CA GLN A 41 0.77 28.80 -8.98
C GLN A 41 1.24 28.92 -7.52
N GLU A 42 0.97 27.92 -6.68
CA GLU A 42 1.25 27.99 -5.24
C GLU A 42 1.79 26.66 -4.67
N PRO A 43 3.06 26.59 -4.23
CA PRO A 43 3.63 25.36 -3.66
C PRO A 43 2.88 24.83 -2.44
N SER A 44 2.31 25.73 -1.62
CA SER A 44 1.53 25.35 -0.43
C SER A 44 0.16 24.76 -0.78
N ALA A 45 -0.39 25.10 -1.96
CA ALA A 45 -1.64 24.52 -2.45
C ALA A 45 -1.45 23.05 -2.85
N ARG A 46 -0.26 22.66 -3.32
CA ARG A 46 0.04 21.27 -3.71
C ARG A 46 -0.13 20.30 -2.54
N HIS A 47 0.40 20.63 -1.36
CA HIS A 47 0.23 19.79 -0.17
C HIS A 47 -1.22 19.73 0.28
N ARG A 48 -1.94 20.85 0.25
CA ARG A 48 -3.38 20.87 0.57
C ARG A 48 -4.17 19.95 -0.36
N ILE A 49 -3.91 20.05 -1.66
CA ILE A 49 -4.56 19.22 -2.69
C ILE A 49 -4.27 17.74 -2.42
N LEU A 50 -3.01 17.36 -2.17
CA LEU A 50 -2.64 15.98 -1.86
C LEU A 50 -3.37 15.42 -0.63
N TRP A 51 -3.35 16.15 0.48
CA TRP A 51 -4.06 15.74 1.70
C TRP A 51 -5.57 15.70 1.50
N THR A 52 -6.15 16.69 0.82
CA THR A 52 -7.59 16.74 0.55
C THR A 52 -8.03 15.60 -0.35
N THR A 53 -7.31 15.31 -1.44
CA THR A 53 -7.60 14.16 -2.33
C THR A 53 -7.55 12.84 -1.56
N HIS A 54 -6.50 12.62 -0.75
CA HIS A 54 -6.37 11.40 0.03
C HIS A 54 -7.48 11.24 1.08
N LEU A 55 -7.72 12.28 1.89
CA LEU A 55 -8.74 12.24 2.92
C LEU A 55 -10.14 12.07 2.34
N LEU A 56 -10.46 12.77 1.24
CA LEU A 56 -11.74 12.56 0.54
C LEU A 56 -11.88 11.11 0.07
N GLY A 57 -10.82 10.52 -0.51
CA GLY A 57 -10.85 9.10 -0.90
C GLY A 57 -11.00 8.13 0.29
N LEU A 58 -10.47 8.43 1.47
CA LEU A 58 -10.71 7.63 2.69
C LEU A 58 -12.15 7.77 3.21
N PHE A 59 -12.71 8.98 3.13
CA PHE A 59 -14.12 9.20 3.47
C PHE A 59 -15.04 8.50 2.47
N GLU A 60 -14.71 8.53 1.19
CA GLU A 60 -15.40 7.78 0.15
C GLU A 60 -15.28 6.27 0.37
N ALA A 61 -14.14 5.74 0.82
CA ALA A 61 -14.04 4.31 1.15
C ALA A 61 -15.13 3.89 2.15
N ASN A 62 -15.31 4.67 3.22
CA ASN A 62 -16.25 4.34 4.30
C ASN A 62 -17.71 4.72 4.01
N PHE A 63 -17.93 5.83 3.30
CA PHE A 63 -19.26 6.36 2.99
C PHE A 63 -19.86 5.72 1.73
N TRP A 64 -19.00 5.34 0.78
CA TRP A 64 -19.35 5.01 -0.59
C TRP A 64 -19.33 3.47 -0.81
N GLN A 65 -18.49 2.70 -0.09
CA GLN A 65 -18.62 1.22 0.02
C GLN A 65 -19.96 0.79 0.67
N LEU A 66 -20.67 1.73 1.31
CA LEU A 66 -21.96 1.48 1.93
C LEU A 66 -23.17 1.79 1.02
N MET A 67 -23.07 2.62 -0.05
CA MET A 67 -24.29 3.27 -0.57
C MET A 67 -24.53 3.45 -2.10
N THR A 68 -23.63 3.29 -3.09
CA THR A 68 -24.04 3.73 -4.47
C THR A 68 -23.40 3.16 -5.75
N ASP A 69 -22.45 2.23 -5.71
CA ASP A 69 -21.71 1.65 -6.87
C ASP A 69 -21.14 0.33 -6.34
N GLU A 70 -21.72 -0.75 -6.82
CA GLU A 70 -21.34 -2.09 -6.42
C GLU A 70 -19.92 -2.44 -6.92
N THR A 71 -19.39 -1.68 -7.90
CA THR A 71 -18.06 -1.94 -8.48
C THR A 71 -16.93 -1.30 -7.71
N GLY A 72 -17.17 -0.17 -7.01
CA GLY A 72 -16.13 0.60 -6.32
C GLY A 72 -15.12 1.27 -7.26
N GLU A 73 -15.34 1.26 -8.57
CA GLU A 73 -14.38 1.73 -9.57
C GLU A 73 -14.11 3.23 -9.42
N GLY A 74 -15.15 4.04 -9.15
CA GLY A 74 -14.98 5.47 -8.91
C GLY A 74 -14.08 5.78 -7.71
N TRP A 75 -14.20 4.99 -6.64
CA TRP A 75 -13.36 5.11 -5.45
C TRP A 75 -11.89 4.70 -5.75
N ILE A 76 -11.69 3.59 -6.46
CA ILE A 76 -10.36 3.15 -6.90
C ILE A 76 -9.71 4.23 -7.77
N GLN A 77 -10.43 4.78 -8.74
CA GLN A 77 -9.92 5.83 -9.61
C GLN A 77 -9.55 7.09 -8.82
N HIS A 78 -10.39 7.52 -7.87
CA HIS A 78 -10.13 8.73 -7.11
C HIS A 78 -9.03 8.57 -6.05
N LEU A 79 -9.20 7.64 -5.11
CA LEU A 79 -8.26 7.47 -4.00
C LEU A 79 -6.91 6.95 -4.51
N VAL A 80 -6.95 5.91 -5.32
CA VAL A 80 -5.75 5.12 -5.61
C VAL A 80 -5.00 5.71 -6.81
N HIS A 81 -5.68 5.97 -7.93
CA HIS A 81 -5.04 6.57 -9.12
C HIS A 81 -4.90 8.09 -8.99
N GLY A 82 -5.93 8.79 -8.52
CA GLY A 82 -5.93 10.24 -8.38
C GLY A 82 -4.82 10.74 -7.45
N THR A 83 -4.69 10.15 -6.27
CA THR A 83 -3.63 10.52 -5.32
C THR A 83 -2.23 10.25 -5.88
N SER A 84 -2.03 9.09 -6.53
CA SER A 84 -0.77 8.72 -7.17
C SER A 84 -0.38 9.71 -8.27
N LYS A 85 -1.30 10.05 -9.17
CA LYS A 85 -1.07 11.02 -10.26
C LYS A 85 -0.83 12.43 -9.75
N ALA A 86 -1.59 12.89 -8.75
CA ALA A 86 -1.39 14.19 -8.13
C ALA A 86 0.00 14.31 -7.48
N LEU A 87 0.46 13.23 -6.83
CA LEU A 87 1.79 13.19 -6.23
C LEU A 87 2.91 13.17 -7.28
N VAL A 88 2.74 12.41 -8.36
CA VAL A 88 3.65 12.43 -9.51
C VAL A 88 3.74 13.83 -10.11
N ALA A 89 2.60 14.54 -10.25
CA ALA A 89 2.55 15.90 -10.76
C ALA A 89 3.21 16.92 -9.81
N ALA A 90 3.07 16.75 -8.49
CA ALA A 90 3.76 17.59 -7.50
C ALA A 90 5.28 17.40 -7.55
N GLY A 91 5.73 16.20 -7.93
CA GLY A 91 7.12 15.82 -8.07
C GLY A 91 7.85 15.58 -6.73
N PRO A 92 8.98 14.86 -6.75
CA PRO A 92 9.69 14.43 -5.56
C PRO A 92 10.27 15.58 -4.73
N THR A 93 10.54 16.74 -5.35
CA THR A 93 11.05 17.93 -4.65
C THR A 93 10.03 18.50 -3.67
N SER A 94 8.74 18.38 -3.98
CA SER A 94 7.64 18.86 -3.14
C SER A 94 7.50 18.03 -1.85
N CYS A 95 8.14 16.87 -1.77
CA CYS A 95 8.08 15.96 -0.63
C CYS A 95 9.31 16.01 0.27
N GLN A 96 10.28 16.90 0.05
CA GLN A 96 11.58 16.85 0.76
C GLN A 96 11.53 17.22 2.26
N SER A 97 10.48 17.90 2.71
CA SER A 97 10.35 18.38 4.09
C SER A 97 8.91 18.69 4.47
N GLY A 98 8.64 18.80 5.78
CA GLY A 98 7.38 19.31 6.31
C GLY A 98 6.17 18.45 5.95
N HIS A 99 5.06 19.08 5.57
CA HIS A 99 3.81 18.39 5.26
C HIS A 99 3.91 17.47 4.03
N GLY A 100 4.75 17.81 3.05
CA GLY A 100 4.97 16.98 1.86
C GLY A 100 5.75 15.69 2.17
N GLN A 101 6.73 15.76 3.09
CA GLN A 101 7.45 14.58 3.57
C GLN A 101 6.51 13.65 4.32
N ARG A 102 5.75 14.18 5.29
CA ARG A 102 4.79 13.39 6.05
C ARG A 102 3.77 12.72 5.13
N PHE A 103 3.17 13.47 4.21
CA PHE A 103 2.24 12.91 3.24
C PHE A 103 2.86 11.78 2.42
N PHE A 104 4.09 11.97 1.94
CA PHE A 104 4.79 10.97 1.16
C PHE A 104 5.05 9.69 1.96
N THR A 105 5.45 9.79 3.23
CA THR A 105 5.63 8.61 4.10
C THR A 105 4.32 7.82 4.23
N GLU A 106 3.21 8.49 4.52
CA GLU A 106 1.91 7.83 4.71
C GLU A 106 1.39 7.19 3.41
N ILE A 107 1.54 7.85 2.27
CA ILE A 107 0.93 7.39 1.01
C ILE A 107 1.72 6.27 0.33
N ARG A 108 2.99 6.04 0.72
CA ARG A 108 3.84 5.01 0.12
C ARG A 108 3.19 3.63 0.20
N ILE A 109 2.63 3.26 1.34
CA ILE A 109 1.97 1.95 1.51
C ILE A 109 0.78 1.79 0.55
N PHE A 110 -0.01 2.85 0.35
CA PHE A 110 -1.15 2.84 -0.56
C PHE A 110 -0.74 2.69 -2.03
N GLU A 111 0.30 3.43 -2.46
CA GLU A 111 0.84 3.30 -3.82
C GLU A 111 1.46 1.91 -4.06
N VAL A 112 2.12 1.34 -3.05
CA VAL A 112 2.64 -0.03 -3.11
C VAL A 112 1.50 -1.05 -3.26
N CYS A 113 0.45 -0.94 -2.45
CA CYS A 113 -0.73 -1.80 -2.56
C CYS A 113 -1.39 -1.67 -3.94
N ARG A 114 -1.51 -0.45 -4.48
CA ARG A 114 -2.02 -0.22 -5.85
C ARG A 114 -1.22 -1.00 -6.88
N ALA A 115 0.11 -0.86 -6.85
CA ALA A 115 0.99 -1.47 -7.84
C ALA A 115 0.85 -3.01 -7.86
N ILE A 116 0.67 -3.62 -6.68
CA ILE A 116 0.44 -5.06 -6.53
C ILE A 116 -0.94 -5.46 -7.03
N ILE A 117 -2.00 -4.81 -6.53
CA ILE A 117 -3.40 -5.20 -6.79
C ILE A 117 -3.71 -5.12 -8.28
N PHE A 118 -3.26 -4.05 -8.94
CA PHE A 118 -3.53 -3.83 -10.36
C PHE A 118 -2.41 -4.34 -11.28
N ASN A 119 -1.32 -4.88 -10.73
CA ASN A 119 -0.11 -5.27 -11.47
C ASN A 119 0.40 -4.15 -12.40
N GLU A 120 0.42 -2.92 -11.89
CA GLU A 120 0.79 -1.73 -12.65
C GLU A 120 2.14 -1.16 -12.23
N PRO A 121 2.86 -0.46 -13.14
CA PRO A 121 4.07 0.26 -12.79
C PRO A 121 3.81 1.29 -11.69
N THR A 122 4.76 1.42 -10.77
CA THR A 122 4.74 2.47 -9.74
C THR A 122 5.80 3.53 -9.99
N PHE A 123 5.47 4.78 -9.68
CA PHE A 123 6.46 5.86 -9.73
C PHE A 123 7.54 5.70 -8.65
N LEU A 124 7.26 4.94 -7.58
CA LEU A 124 8.21 4.67 -6.50
C LEU A 124 9.44 3.86 -6.98
N ALA A 125 9.33 3.15 -8.10
CA ALA A 125 10.45 2.45 -8.72
C ALA A 125 11.43 3.39 -9.47
N LYS A 126 11.02 4.63 -9.77
CA LYS A 126 11.85 5.59 -10.53
C LYS A 126 12.99 6.14 -9.67
N ALA A 127 14.12 6.46 -10.32
CA ALA A 127 15.36 6.85 -9.65
C ALA A 127 15.21 8.06 -8.72
N ASP A 128 14.46 9.09 -9.13
CA ASP A 128 14.29 10.31 -8.34
C ASP A 128 13.52 10.07 -7.04
N TRP A 129 12.50 9.20 -7.08
CA TRP A 129 11.69 8.83 -5.92
C TRP A 129 12.47 7.89 -4.98
N ARG A 130 13.24 6.94 -5.53
CA ARG A 130 14.18 6.13 -4.73
C ARG A 130 15.25 6.99 -4.06
N CYS A 131 15.74 8.02 -4.75
CA CYS A 131 16.69 8.97 -4.17
C CYS A 131 16.06 9.77 -3.02
N LEU A 132 14.81 10.20 -3.17
CA LEU A 132 14.05 10.88 -2.12
C LEU A 132 13.91 9.99 -0.87
N THR A 133 13.44 8.74 -1.02
CA THR A 133 13.29 7.80 0.10
C THR A 133 14.60 7.58 0.84
N ARG A 134 15.71 7.35 0.10
CA ARG A 134 17.04 7.20 0.71
C ARG A 134 17.49 8.45 1.48
N LYS A 135 17.22 9.65 0.95
CA LYS A 135 17.55 10.91 1.62
C LYS A 135 16.71 11.11 2.89
N MET A 136 15.46 10.67 2.90
CA MET A 136 14.61 10.74 4.09
C MET A 136 15.13 9.80 5.18
N ARG A 137 15.38 8.53 4.84
CA ARG A 137 15.93 7.53 5.76
C ARG A 137 17.27 7.98 6.36
N ALA A 138 18.15 8.57 5.55
CA ALA A 138 19.46 9.06 6.04
C ALA A 138 19.35 10.24 7.03
N LYS A 139 18.23 10.98 7.04
CA LYS A 139 17.99 12.07 8.00
C LYS A 139 17.44 11.57 9.34
N GLU A 140 16.79 10.41 9.34
CA GLU A 140 16.25 9.77 10.53
C GLU A 140 17.41 9.07 11.25
N GLN A 141 17.87 9.61 12.39
CA GLN A 141 19.04 9.12 13.14
C GLN A 141 18.76 7.83 13.93
N GLY A 142 17.83 6.98 13.47
CA GLY A 142 17.38 5.76 14.15
C GLY A 142 17.71 4.48 13.37
N ASP A 143 17.43 3.33 13.99
CA ASP A 143 17.37 2.04 13.27
C ASP A 143 16.37 2.15 12.11
N SER A 144 16.72 1.54 10.99
CA SER A 144 15.89 1.50 9.78
C SER A 144 14.55 0.85 10.10
N ASP A 145 13.44 1.54 9.80
CA ASP A 145 12.09 0.98 9.99
C ASP A 145 11.93 -0.28 9.11
N PRO A 146 11.69 -1.47 9.71
CA PRO A 146 11.55 -2.73 8.98
C PRO A 146 10.47 -2.69 7.89
N LEU A 147 9.36 -1.98 8.12
CA LEU A 147 8.30 -1.83 7.13
C LEU A 147 8.80 -1.04 5.92
N ASP A 148 9.57 0.01 6.17
CA ASP A 148 10.10 0.88 5.13
C ASP A 148 11.10 0.17 4.21
N GLU A 149 11.91 -0.73 4.76
CA GLU A 149 12.76 -1.63 3.98
C GLU A 149 11.94 -2.65 3.18
N LEU A 150 10.92 -3.22 3.82
CA LEU A 150 10.03 -4.18 3.17
C LEU A 150 9.27 -3.53 2.00
N LEU A 151 8.81 -2.29 2.13
CA LEU A 151 8.16 -1.56 1.04
C LEU A 151 9.05 -1.44 -0.20
N ASP A 152 10.36 -1.26 -0.03
CA ASP A 152 11.32 -1.22 -1.15
C ASP A 152 11.44 -2.59 -1.85
N LEU A 153 11.38 -3.69 -1.09
CA LEU A 153 11.32 -5.04 -1.64
C LEU A 153 10.01 -5.29 -2.39
N ILE A 154 8.89 -4.83 -1.84
CA ILE A 154 7.58 -4.96 -2.48
C ILE A 154 7.54 -4.20 -3.81
N ILE A 155 8.06 -2.97 -3.86
CA ILE A 155 8.19 -2.19 -5.10
C ILE A 155 9.00 -2.96 -6.15
N SER A 156 10.06 -3.64 -5.72
CA SER A 156 10.90 -4.43 -6.62
C SER A 156 10.16 -5.68 -7.12
N CYS A 157 9.39 -6.35 -6.27
CA CYS A 157 8.53 -7.47 -6.66
C CYS A 157 7.43 -7.05 -7.65
N SER A 158 6.76 -5.92 -7.42
CA SER A 158 5.73 -5.42 -8.35
C SER A 158 6.34 -5.01 -9.70
N THR A 159 7.52 -4.39 -9.69
CA THR A 159 8.27 -4.07 -10.90
C THR A 159 8.63 -5.34 -11.69
N LEU A 160 9.08 -6.39 -11.00
CA LEU A 160 9.35 -7.69 -11.61
C LEU A 160 8.08 -8.30 -12.22
N ARG A 161 6.94 -8.24 -11.52
CA ARG A 161 5.66 -8.75 -12.02
C ARG A 161 5.22 -8.06 -13.30
N VAL A 162 5.31 -6.74 -13.37
CA VAL A 162 5.02 -5.97 -14.60
C VAL A 162 5.92 -6.43 -15.74
N ARG A 163 7.22 -6.62 -15.48
CA ARG A 163 8.18 -7.07 -16.50
C ARG A 163 7.88 -8.50 -16.97
N ALA A 164 7.50 -9.40 -16.07
CA ALA A 164 7.09 -10.76 -16.39
C ALA A 164 5.81 -10.78 -17.24
N ILE A 165 4.79 -9.97 -16.92
CA ILE A 165 3.57 -9.84 -17.74
C ILE A 165 3.90 -9.32 -19.14
N SER A 166 4.76 -8.31 -19.24
CA SER A 166 5.20 -7.78 -20.55
C SER A 166 5.91 -8.85 -21.36
N LEU A 167 6.78 -9.65 -20.74
CA LEU A 167 7.47 -10.75 -21.39
C LEU A 167 6.49 -11.81 -21.92
N LEU A 168 5.54 -12.24 -21.07
CA LEU A 168 4.64 -13.36 -21.36
C LEU A 168 3.56 -13.01 -22.39
N TYR A 169 3.03 -11.79 -22.38
CA TYR A 169 1.83 -11.44 -23.15
C TYR A 169 2.01 -10.30 -24.17
N HIS A 170 3.13 -9.57 -24.16
CA HIS A 170 3.34 -8.40 -25.04
C HIS A 170 4.57 -8.57 -25.95
N SER A 171 4.69 -9.74 -26.59
CA SER A 171 5.72 -9.93 -27.62
C SER A 171 5.23 -9.38 -28.96
N ASP A 172 5.75 -8.20 -29.34
CA ASP A 172 5.38 -7.51 -30.58
C ASP A 172 5.63 -8.39 -31.82
N ALA A 173 4.59 -8.49 -32.65
CA ALA A 173 4.43 -9.45 -33.75
C ALA A 173 5.30 -9.20 -35.00
N ASP A 174 6.21 -8.21 -35.00
CA ASP A 174 6.94 -7.83 -36.23
C ASP A 174 8.41 -8.27 -36.28
N SER A 175 9.00 -8.75 -35.19
CA SER A 175 10.27 -9.51 -35.22
C SER A 175 10.53 -10.22 -33.88
N PHE A 176 9.97 -11.43 -33.71
CA PHE A 176 10.22 -12.24 -32.52
C PHE A 176 11.67 -12.76 -32.50
N ASP A 177 12.54 -12.05 -31.79
CA ASP A 177 13.91 -12.50 -31.51
C ASP A 177 13.88 -13.47 -30.32
N VAL A 178 13.81 -14.76 -30.63
CA VAL A 178 13.75 -15.86 -29.65
C VAL A 178 14.89 -15.77 -28.63
N THR A 179 16.10 -15.42 -29.08
CA THR A 179 17.27 -15.36 -28.19
C THR A 179 17.12 -14.23 -27.17
N LYS A 180 16.72 -13.03 -27.61
CA LYS A 180 16.47 -11.92 -26.68
C LYS A 180 15.33 -12.21 -25.71
N HIS A 181 14.28 -12.88 -26.19
CA HIS A 181 13.15 -13.26 -25.35
C HIS A 181 13.57 -14.25 -24.25
N LEU A 182 14.36 -15.26 -24.60
CA LEU A 182 14.92 -16.20 -23.63
C LEU A 182 15.89 -15.52 -22.65
N ASP A 183 16.77 -14.64 -23.13
CA ASP A 183 17.68 -13.87 -22.27
C ASP A 183 16.90 -13.04 -21.24
N GLU A 184 15.80 -12.39 -21.65
CA GLU A 184 14.93 -11.64 -20.74
C GLU A 184 14.20 -12.58 -19.77
N ALA A 185 13.73 -13.75 -20.22
CA ALA A 185 13.12 -14.75 -19.35
C ALA A 185 14.10 -15.22 -18.25
N PHE A 186 15.36 -15.49 -18.61
CA PHE A 186 16.41 -15.81 -17.65
C PHE A 186 16.69 -14.63 -16.70
N ALA A 187 16.71 -13.40 -17.20
CA ALA A 187 16.92 -12.21 -16.39
C ALA A 187 15.80 -12.00 -15.37
N VAL A 188 14.53 -12.21 -15.76
CA VAL A 188 13.36 -12.17 -14.88
C VAL A 188 13.45 -13.25 -13.80
N ALA A 189 13.76 -14.50 -14.16
CA ALA A 189 13.92 -15.58 -13.18
C ALA A 189 15.07 -15.30 -12.20
N GLN A 190 16.23 -14.84 -12.70
CA GLN A 190 17.39 -14.49 -11.88
C GLN A 190 17.06 -13.35 -10.89
N GLU A 191 16.34 -12.32 -11.33
CA GLU A 191 15.90 -11.25 -10.44
C GLU A 191 14.92 -11.76 -9.38
N GLY A 192 14.01 -12.66 -9.76
CA GLY A 192 13.12 -13.32 -8.80
C GLY A 192 13.89 -14.06 -7.69
N PHE A 193 14.95 -14.81 -8.03
CA PHE A 193 15.81 -15.44 -7.02
C PHE A 193 16.50 -14.42 -6.12
N ARG A 194 16.99 -13.30 -6.67
CA ARG A 194 17.61 -12.22 -5.87
C ARG A 194 16.61 -11.61 -4.89
N LEU A 195 15.37 -11.39 -5.33
CA LEU A 195 14.31 -10.86 -4.47
C LEU A 195 13.90 -11.87 -3.39
N ARG A 196 13.80 -13.17 -3.73
CA ARG A 196 13.54 -14.23 -2.76
C ARG A 196 14.63 -14.26 -1.67
N GLN A 197 15.90 -14.21 -2.07
CA GLN A 197 17.00 -14.13 -1.11
C GLN A 197 16.93 -12.87 -0.25
N SER A 198 16.60 -11.72 -0.86
CA SER A 198 16.47 -10.46 -0.12
C SER A 198 15.34 -10.50 0.93
N LEU A 199 14.24 -11.20 0.64
CA LEU A 199 13.15 -11.43 1.60
C LEU A 199 13.62 -12.33 2.76
N VAL A 200 14.34 -13.41 2.46
CA VAL A 200 14.93 -14.29 3.50
C VAL A 200 15.90 -13.52 4.39
N ASP A 201 16.77 -12.71 3.79
CA ASP A 201 17.73 -11.88 4.52
C ASP A 201 17.04 -10.82 5.37
N TRP A 202 15.95 -10.23 4.88
CA TRP A 202 15.13 -9.27 5.62
C TRP A 202 14.48 -9.95 6.84
N GLU A 203 13.88 -11.12 6.67
CA GLU A 203 13.24 -11.86 7.77
C GLU A 203 14.24 -12.28 8.86
N ALA A 204 15.45 -12.69 8.44
CA ALA A 204 16.51 -13.07 9.36
C ALA A 204 17.01 -11.89 10.22
N LYS A 205 16.98 -10.66 9.68
CA LYS A 205 17.35 -9.43 10.42
C LYS A 205 16.28 -9.01 11.43
N ASP A 206 15.01 -9.23 11.11
CA ASP A 206 13.88 -8.83 11.95
C ASP A 206 13.65 -9.78 13.15
N GLN A 207 14.43 -10.86 13.32
CA GLN A 207 14.36 -11.68 14.53
C GLN A 207 15.13 -11.03 15.68
N PRO A 208 14.47 -10.67 16.80
CA PRO A 208 15.17 -10.04 17.92
C PRO A 208 16.17 -11.03 18.55
N PRO A 209 17.36 -10.56 18.98
CA PRO A 209 18.21 -11.37 19.84
C PRO A 209 17.42 -11.75 21.10
N LYS A 210 17.47 -13.02 21.50
CA LYS A 210 16.63 -13.70 22.52
C LYS A 210 16.61 -13.10 23.95
N GLN A 211 16.98 -11.84 24.18
CA GLN A 211 17.33 -11.31 25.51
C GLN A 211 16.79 -9.93 25.91
N LYS A 212 15.85 -9.29 25.19
CA LYS A 212 15.25 -8.04 25.69
C LYS A 212 13.73 -8.14 25.89
N PRO A 213 13.20 -7.81 27.09
CA PRO A 213 11.76 -7.72 27.32
C PRO A 213 11.23 -6.48 26.58
N VAL A 214 10.26 -6.70 25.71
CA VAL A 214 9.67 -5.69 24.83
C VAL A 214 8.64 -4.86 25.63
N GLU A 215 8.81 -3.53 25.63
CA GLU A 215 7.78 -2.59 26.10
C GLU A 215 6.58 -2.59 25.13
N ASN A 216 5.38 -2.67 25.71
CA ASN A 216 4.10 -3.09 25.11
C ASN A 216 3.43 -2.10 24.13
N THR A 217 4.17 -1.33 23.32
CA THR A 217 3.55 -0.30 22.44
C THR A 217 3.85 -0.48 20.95
N SER A 218 4.69 -1.44 20.53
CA SER A 218 5.05 -1.66 19.11
C SER A 218 4.46 -2.92 18.45
N GLY A 219 3.63 -3.69 19.17
CA GLY A 219 3.18 -5.01 18.71
C GLY A 219 2.30 -5.00 17.45
N SER A 220 1.44 -3.99 17.28
CA SER A 220 0.52 -3.90 16.13
C SER A 220 1.25 -3.59 14.82
N PHE A 221 2.20 -2.63 14.85
CA PHE A 221 2.99 -2.27 13.67
C PHE A 221 3.96 -3.40 13.25
N SER A 222 4.53 -4.10 14.23
CA SER A 222 5.32 -5.31 13.98
C SER A 222 4.46 -6.42 13.35
N ALA A 223 3.25 -6.66 13.86
CA ALA A 223 2.33 -7.63 13.27
C ALA A 223 1.92 -7.25 11.83
N LEU A 224 1.59 -5.99 11.58
CA LEU A 224 1.27 -5.51 10.23
C LEU A 224 2.44 -5.75 9.27
N THR A 225 3.67 -5.41 9.67
CA THR A 225 4.88 -5.63 8.89
C THR A 225 5.07 -7.11 8.54
N ARG A 226 4.83 -8.02 9.51
CA ARG A 226 4.89 -9.47 9.30
C ARG A 226 3.81 -9.99 8.34
N ALA A 227 2.60 -9.42 8.38
CA ALA A 227 1.56 -9.73 7.42
C ALA A 227 1.95 -9.30 6.00
N PHE A 228 2.51 -8.09 5.84
CA PHE A 228 3.04 -7.64 4.54
C PHE A 228 4.15 -8.54 4.04
N PHE A 229 5.05 -8.98 4.91
CA PHE A 229 6.14 -9.88 4.53
C PHE A 229 5.60 -11.18 3.96
N ALA A 230 4.69 -11.84 4.68
CA ALA A 230 4.09 -13.09 4.25
C ALA A 230 3.31 -12.93 2.93
N ALA A 231 2.55 -11.84 2.78
CA ALA A 231 1.84 -11.53 1.54
C ALA A 231 2.80 -11.30 0.36
N THR A 232 3.92 -10.60 0.61
CA THR A 232 4.95 -10.32 -0.41
C THR A 232 5.64 -11.61 -0.86
N SER A 233 5.93 -12.51 0.08
CA SER A 233 6.53 -13.81 -0.22
C SER A 233 5.65 -14.67 -1.13
N ILE A 234 4.33 -14.71 -0.86
CA ILE A 234 3.35 -15.37 -1.74
C ILE A 234 3.27 -14.65 -3.09
N TYR A 235 3.14 -13.32 -3.09
CA TYR A 235 3.03 -12.53 -4.31
C TYR A 235 4.21 -12.76 -5.27
N LEU A 236 5.45 -12.80 -4.75
CA LEU A 236 6.64 -13.08 -5.54
C LEU A 236 6.60 -14.49 -6.16
N SER A 237 6.09 -15.50 -5.43
CA SER A 237 5.89 -16.85 -5.99
C SER A 237 4.86 -16.81 -7.13
N GLY A 238 3.76 -16.10 -6.91
CA GLY A 238 2.70 -15.87 -7.89
C GLY A 238 3.16 -15.21 -9.18
N VAL A 239 4.31 -14.51 -9.20
CA VAL A 239 4.90 -14.01 -10.46
C VAL A 239 5.14 -15.15 -11.45
N PHE A 240 5.50 -16.33 -10.95
CA PHE A 240 5.90 -17.49 -11.73
C PHE A 240 4.86 -18.62 -11.71
N ASP A 241 4.09 -18.79 -10.62
CA ASP A 241 3.15 -19.90 -10.43
C ASP A 241 2.02 -19.96 -11.48
N TYR A 242 1.58 -18.81 -12.00
CA TYR A 242 0.47 -18.79 -12.98
C TYR A 242 0.86 -19.37 -14.34
N GLU A 243 2.14 -19.34 -14.70
CA GLU A 243 2.64 -19.74 -16.02
C GLU A 243 3.77 -20.78 -15.90
N ILE A 244 3.65 -21.71 -14.95
CA ILE A 244 4.62 -22.80 -14.73
C ILE A 244 5.00 -23.53 -16.02
N PRO A 245 4.07 -23.89 -16.94
CA PRO A 245 4.42 -24.56 -18.19
C PRO A 245 5.40 -23.75 -19.03
N TYR A 246 5.20 -22.43 -19.15
CA TYR A 246 6.11 -21.57 -19.91
C TYR A 246 7.54 -21.62 -19.35
N TRP A 247 7.72 -21.53 -18.04
CA TRP A 247 9.05 -21.55 -17.44
C TRP A 247 9.73 -22.92 -17.61
N GLN A 248 8.98 -24.00 -17.38
CA GLN A 248 9.48 -25.37 -17.49
C GLN A 248 9.84 -25.76 -18.93
N ASP A 249 9.00 -25.41 -19.90
CA ASP A 249 9.22 -25.73 -21.31
C ASP A 249 10.46 -25.02 -21.87
N ASN A 250 10.79 -23.83 -21.34
CA ASN A 250 12.01 -23.11 -21.66
C ASN A 250 13.22 -23.54 -20.81
N GLY A 251 13.08 -24.55 -19.95
CA GLY A 251 14.16 -25.05 -19.09
C GLY A 251 14.58 -24.08 -17.99
N ILE A 252 13.72 -23.14 -17.61
CA ILE A 252 13.98 -22.11 -16.61
C ILE A 252 13.39 -22.54 -15.27
N VAL A 253 14.26 -22.66 -14.26
CA VAL A 253 13.83 -22.84 -12.87
C VAL A 253 13.40 -21.49 -12.31
N ALA A 254 12.23 -21.42 -11.69
CA ALA A 254 11.67 -20.22 -11.11
C ALA A 254 11.68 -20.28 -9.55
N PRO A 255 11.70 -19.12 -8.85
CA PRO A 255 11.80 -19.01 -7.40
C PRO A 255 10.44 -19.18 -6.69
N ASN A 256 9.75 -20.27 -7.02
CA ASN A 256 8.44 -20.63 -6.49
C ASN A 256 8.56 -21.14 -5.04
N LEU A 257 7.51 -20.96 -4.26
CA LEU A 257 7.35 -21.55 -2.93
C LEU A 257 6.67 -22.91 -3.04
N SER A 258 6.93 -23.80 -2.08
CA SER A 258 6.16 -25.03 -1.93
C SER A 258 4.74 -24.74 -1.41
N GLU A 259 3.82 -25.70 -1.57
CA GLU A 259 2.47 -25.57 -1.02
C GLU A 259 2.50 -25.38 0.50
N GLU A 260 3.37 -26.10 1.20
CA GLU A 260 3.56 -25.97 2.65
C GLU A 260 4.04 -24.57 3.05
N GLU A 261 4.98 -23.98 2.30
CA GLU A 261 5.46 -22.62 2.53
C GLU A 261 4.36 -21.58 2.28
N ILE A 262 3.56 -21.76 1.22
CA ILE A 262 2.42 -20.89 0.94
C ILE A 262 1.41 -20.96 2.09
N GLN A 263 1.04 -22.15 2.56
CA GLN A 263 0.11 -22.30 3.68
C GLN A 263 0.65 -21.67 4.97
N MET A 264 1.95 -21.80 5.23
CA MET A 264 2.60 -21.14 6.36
C MET A 264 2.45 -19.61 6.28
N HIS A 265 2.70 -19.02 5.11
CA HIS A 265 2.52 -17.58 4.90
C HIS A 265 1.05 -17.16 5.02
N VAL A 266 0.09 -17.95 4.51
CA VAL A 266 -1.35 -17.68 4.68
C VAL A 266 -1.73 -17.65 6.16
N VAL A 267 -1.28 -18.63 6.95
CA VAL A 267 -1.51 -18.65 8.40
C VAL A 267 -0.92 -17.40 9.05
N ASN A 268 0.30 -17.01 8.71
CA ASN A 268 0.93 -15.81 9.24
C ASN A 268 0.15 -14.53 8.91
N ILE A 269 -0.37 -14.39 7.68
CA ILE A 269 -1.23 -13.27 7.29
C ILE A 269 -2.47 -13.22 8.19
N LEU A 270 -3.18 -14.34 8.33
CA LEU A 270 -4.40 -14.42 9.13
C LEU A 270 -4.14 -14.13 10.61
N THR A 271 -3.09 -14.72 11.20
CA THR A 271 -2.73 -14.51 12.60
C THR A 271 -2.35 -13.05 12.89
N HIS A 272 -1.50 -12.47 12.06
CA HIS A 272 -1.04 -11.10 12.28
C HIS A 272 -2.12 -10.06 11.99
N THR A 273 -2.92 -10.21 10.93
CA THR A 273 -4.04 -9.31 10.66
C THR A 273 -5.10 -9.38 11.76
N ASN A 274 -5.39 -10.56 12.29
CA ASN A 274 -6.29 -10.69 13.43
C ASN A 274 -5.74 -9.98 14.68
N THR A 275 -4.42 -10.09 14.93
CA THR A 275 -3.76 -9.38 16.04
C THR A 275 -3.92 -7.87 15.90
N VAL A 276 -3.63 -7.32 14.72
CA VAL A 276 -3.80 -5.89 14.42
C VAL A 276 -5.24 -5.44 14.64
N LEU A 277 -6.21 -6.17 14.10
CA LEU A 277 -7.63 -5.84 14.25
C LEU A 277 -8.06 -5.84 15.72
N CYS A 278 -7.65 -6.85 16.50
CA CYS A 278 -7.96 -6.93 17.92
C CYS A 278 -7.36 -5.76 18.70
N THR A 279 -6.10 -5.38 18.41
CA THR A 279 -5.44 -4.25 19.06
C THR A 279 -6.13 -2.93 18.73
N VAL A 280 -6.43 -2.66 17.46
CA VAL A 280 -7.11 -1.42 17.04
C VAL A 280 -8.50 -1.31 17.66
N LEU A 281 -9.27 -2.41 17.67
CA LEU A 281 -10.60 -2.43 18.30
C LEU A 281 -10.51 -2.17 19.82
N ALA A 282 -9.51 -2.71 20.50
CA ALA A 282 -9.29 -2.48 21.93
C ALA A 282 -8.92 -1.02 22.22
N GLU A 283 -8.06 -0.40 21.40
CA GLU A 283 -7.69 1.01 21.52
C GLU A 283 -8.88 1.95 21.27
N LEU A 284 -9.69 1.66 20.24
CA LEU A 284 -10.91 2.42 19.95
C LEU A 284 -11.92 2.31 21.11
N ALA A 285 -12.10 1.12 21.68
CA ALA A 285 -12.96 0.94 22.84
C ALA A 285 -12.45 1.72 24.06
N ALA A 286 -11.14 1.66 24.35
CA ALA A 286 -10.55 2.40 25.46
C ALA A 286 -10.66 3.93 25.29
N GLY A 287 -10.50 4.44 24.07
CA GLY A 287 -10.67 5.87 23.75
C GLY A 287 -12.10 6.36 23.97
N LEU A 288 -13.11 5.54 23.65
CA LEU A 288 -14.51 5.85 23.90
C LEU A 288 -14.84 5.88 25.41
N TYR A 289 -14.31 4.92 26.19
CA TYR A 289 -14.48 4.91 27.65
C TYR A 289 -13.81 6.11 28.35
N HIS A 290 -12.68 6.60 27.84
CA HIS A 290 -12.04 7.80 28.38
C HIS A 290 -12.79 9.09 28.03
N ALA A 291 -13.36 9.20 26.83
CA ALA A 291 -14.17 10.35 26.44
C ALA A 291 -15.46 10.48 27.29
N GLU A 292 -16.08 9.37 27.67
CA GLU A 292 -17.27 9.35 28.54
C GLU A 292 -16.97 9.70 30.00
N SER A 293 -15.75 9.44 30.49
CA SER A 293 -15.38 9.69 31.89
C SER A 293 -14.88 11.11 32.17
N THR A 294 -14.48 11.88 31.16
CA THR A 294 -14.05 13.29 31.29
C THR A 294 -15.13 14.32 30.97
N GLY A 295 -16.33 13.88 30.60
CA GLY A 295 -17.47 14.73 30.23
C GLY A 295 -18.49 14.98 31.34
N GLY A 296 -18.13 14.80 32.61
CA GLY A 296 -18.99 15.00 33.79
C GLY A 296 -18.69 16.30 34.54
#